data_AF-A0A950C0I7-F1
#
_entry.id   AF-A0A950C0I7-F1
#
_cell.length_a   1.000
_cell.length_b   1.000
_cell.length_c   1.000
_cell.angle_alpha   90.00
_cell.angle_beta   90.00
_cell.angle_gamma   90.00
#
_symmetry.space_group_name_H-M   'P 1'
#
loop_
_entity.id
_entity.type
_entity.pdbx_description
1 polymer ?
#
loop_
_entity_poly.entity_id
_entity_poly.type
_entity_poly.pdbx_seq_one_letter_code
_entity_poly.pdbx_strand_id
1 'polypeptide(L)'
;MITQLEKITGERDEFRDAHETISIERDDLQARVTAPDAQAARIAELESAIRDRRHYDKFAELAKGAKAKDAALKHLWQVSGYKAEADEPDEKALGKLVEDLRKSADYAFEPSDNADFGMRNAESKIQNRQSSRTKYGLETGAAPEPAGGGRSTERNKGGDGTIVTAEMRADPRFMLDPRNREIITAAAKEGRFR
;
A
#
# COMPACT_ATOMS: atom_id res chain seq x y z
N MET A 1 -50.85 -46.05 9.97
CA MET A 1 -50.00 -46.29 8.77
C MET A 1 -49.81 -45.03 7.93
N ILE A 2 -50.81 -44.15 7.79
CA ILE A 2 -50.70 -42.90 6.99
C ILE A 2 -49.57 -41.97 7.49
N THR A 3 -49.38 -41.87 8.81
CA THR A 3 -48.39 -40.98 9.45
C THR A 3 -46.92 -41.33 9.18
N GLN A 4 -46.59 -42.61 8.98
CA GLN A 4 -45.21 -43.02 8.65
C GLN A 4 -44.87 -42.71 7.20
N LEU A 5 -45.86 -42.82 6.32
CA LEU A 5 -45.70 -42.57 4.89
C LEU A 5 -45.46 -41.07 4.63
N GLU A 6 -46.23 -40.21 5.31
CA GLU A 6 -46.04 -38.76 5.29
C GLU A 6 -44.66 -38.33 5.80
N LYS A 7 -44.19 -38.96 6.89
CA LYS A 7 -42.85 -38.70 7.44
C LYS A 7 -41.75 -39.07 6.46
N ILE A 8 -41.83 -40.25 5.85
CA ILE A 8 -40.83 -40.72 4.87
C ILE A 8 -40.83 -39.83 3.62
N THR A 9 -42.00 -39.36 3.16
CA THR A 9 -42.06 -38.42 2.04
C THR A 9 -41.43 -37.07 2.36
N GLY A 10 -41.63 -36.55 3.57
CA GLY A 10 -40.99 -35.31 4.02
C GLY A 10 -39.47 -35.44 4.08
N GLU A 11 -38.96 -36.50 4.71
CA GLU A 11 -37.51 -36.77 4.78
C GLU A 11 -36.90 -36.93 3.38
N ARG A 12 -37.58 -37.62 2.46
CA ARG A 12 -37.13 -37.75 1.07
C ARG A 12 -37.00 -36.39 0.38
N ASP A 13 -38.00 -35.53 0.54
CA ASP A 13 -38.02 -34.23 -0.12
C ASP A 13 -36.95 -33.29 0.48
N GLU A 14 -36.75 -33.32 1.80
CA GLU A 14 -35.65 -32.62 2.48
C GLU A 14 -34.27 -33.09 1.98
N PHE A 15 -34.05 -34.41 1.87
CA PHE A 15 -32.79 -34.94 1.34
C PHE A 15 -32.57 -34.58 -0.13
N ARG A 16 -33.65 -34.53 -0.92
CA ARG A 16 -33.58 -34.12 -2.32
C ARG A 16 -33.15 -32.66 -2.45
N ASP A 17 -33.77 -31.77 -1.69
CA ASP A 17 -33.47 -30.33 -1.71
C ASP A 17 -32.05 -30.06 -1.23
N ALA A 18 -31.62 -30.75 -0.18
CA ALA A 18 -30.25 -30.68 0.32
C ALA A 18 -29.23 -31.17 -0.72
N HIS A 19 -29.53 -32.28 -1.41
CA HIS A 19 -28.66 -32.81 -2.46
C HIS A 19 -28.56 -31.87 -3.66
N GLU A 20 -29.66 -31.24 -4.06
CA GLU A 20 -29.68 -30.26 -5.14
C GLU A 20 -28.85 -29.02 -4.79
N THR A 21 -29.00 -28.50 -3.56
CA THR A 21 -28.20 -27.38 -3.05
C THR A 21 -26.70 -27.70 -3.06
N ILE A 22 -26.31 -28.85 -2.52
CA ILE A 22 -24.91 -29.29 -2.49
C ILE A 22 -24.37 -29.50 -3.91
N SER A 23 -25.18 -30.00 -4.83
CA SER A 23 -24.76 -30.18 -6.23
C SER A 23 -24.48 -28.84 -6.91
N ILE A 24 -25.33 -27.83 -6.67
CA ILE A 24 -25.12 -26.46 -7.18
C ILE A 24 -23.85 -25.85 -6.59
N GLU A 25 -23.63 -25.97 -5.28
CA GLU A 25 -22.43 -25.45 -4.62
C GLU A 25 -21.17 -26.15 -5.12
N ARG A 26 -21.20 -27.47 -5.30
CA ARG A 26 -20.10 -28.23 -5.89
C ARG A 26 -19.79 -27.73 -7.30
N ASP A 27 -20.81 -27.54 -8.14
CA ASP A 27 -20.61 -27.15 -9.52
C ASP A 27 -20.08 -25.70 -9.65
N ASP A 28 -20.53 -24.78 -8.80
CA ASP A 28 -19.97 -23.42 -8.72
C ASP A 28 -18.51 -23.44 -8.24
N LEU A 29 -18.21 -24.17 -7.17
CA LEU A 29 -16.83 -24.33 -6.68
C LEU A 29 -15.94 -24.99 -7.73
N GLN A 30 -16.44 -26.03 -8.41
CA GLN A 30 -15.72 -26.71 -9.45
C GLN A 30 -15.44 -25.74 -10.60
N ALA A 31 -16.41 -24.96 -11.07
CA ALA A 31 -16.22 -23.95 -12.10
C ALA A 31 -15.16 -22.89 -11.71
N ARG A 32 -15.14 -22.46 -10.44
CA ARG A 32 -14.13 -21.51 -9.92
C ARG A 32 -12.73 -22.11 -9.85
N VAL A 33 -12.61 -23.39 -9.54
CA VAL A 33 -11.32 -24.11 -9.45
C VAL A 33 -10.83 -24.55 -10.84
N THR A 34 -11.74 -24.93 -11.74
CA THR A 34 -11.43 -25.33 -13.13
C THR A 34 -11.29 -24.16 -14.09
N ALA A 35 -11.16 -22.93 -13.59
CA ALA A 35 -10.62 -21.81 -14.35
C ALA A 35 -9.13 -21.53 -14.02
N PRO A 36 -8.23 -22.55 -14.01
CA PRO A 36 -6.83 -22.36 -13.68
C PRO A 36 -6.16 -21.43 -14.70
N ASP A 37 -6.64 -21.38 -15.94
CA ASP A 37 -6.06 -20.57 -17.00
C ASP A 37 -6.16 -19.07 -16.71
N ALA A 38 -7.28 -18.62 -16.12
CA ALA A 38 -7.46 -17.22 -15.75
C ALA A 38 -6.54 -16.82 -14.58
N GLN A 39 -6.39 -17.71 -13.59
CA GLN A 39 -5.52 -17.48 -12.45
C GLN A 39 -4.04 -17.59 -12.83
N ALA A 40 -3.67 -18.57 -13.66
CA ALA A 40 -2.31 -18.76 -14.16
C ALA A 40 -1.88 -17.59 -15.06
N ALA A 41 -2.76 -17.11 -15.94
CA ALA A 41 -2.50 -15.91 -16.73
C ALA A 41 -2.28 -14.68 -15.83
N ARG A 42 -3.09 -14.55 -14.78
CA ARG A 42 -2.93 -13.46 -13.81
C ARG A 42 -1.62 -13.56 -13.02
N ILE A 43 -1.22 -14.77 -12.62
CA ILE A 43 0.05 -15.01 -11.95
C ILE A 43 1.21 -14.63 -12.88
N ALA A 44 1.21 -15.10 -14.13
CA ALA A 44 2.25 -14.78 -15.10
C ALA A 44 2.34 -13.26 -15.40
N GLU A 45 1.20 -12.57 -15.51
CA GLU A 45 1.15 -11.11 -15.65
C GLU A 45 1.80 -10.42 -14.44
N LEU A 46 1.43 -10.82 -13.22
CA LEU A 46 1.98 -10.25 -12.00
C LEU A 46 3.48 -10.53 -11.83
N GLU A 47 3.93 -11.74 -12.18
CA GLU A 47 5.35 -12.10 -12.18
C GLU A 47 6.14 -11.22 -13.15
N SER A 48 5.62 -11.00 -14.37
CA SER A 48 6.24 -10.10 -15.34
C SER A 48 6.33 -8.66 -14.81
N ALA A 49 5.27 -8.15 -14.17
CA ALA A 49 5.25 -6.81 -13.60
C ALA A 49 6.22 -6.65 -12.43
N ILE A 50 6.36 -7.68 -11.60
CA ILE A 50 7.33 -7.69 -10.49
C ILE A 50 8.76 -7.69 -11.05
N ARG A 51 9.04 -8.49 -12.08
CA ARG A 51 10.35 -8.52 -12.76
C ARG A 51 10.69 -7.14 -13.33
N ASP A 52 9.80 -6.56 -14.13
CA ASP A 52 10.02 -5.24 -14.72
C ASP A 52 10.27 -4.17 -13.65
N ARG A 53 9.52 -4.21 -12.54
CA ARG A 53 9.72 -3.29 -11.42
C ARG A 53 11.08 -3.45 -10.75
N ARG A 54 11.54 -4.67 -10.49
CA ARG A 54 12.86 -4.92 -9.88
C ARG A 54 14.00 -4.39 -10.76
N HIS A 55 13.91 -4.62 -12.07
CA HIS A 55 14.89 -4.12 -13.02
C HIS A 55 14.85 -2.59 -13.12
N TYR A 56 13.66 -1.99 -13.12
CA TYR A 56 13.50 -0.54 -13.06
C TYR A 56 14.09 0.07 -11.77
N ASP A 57 13.81 -0.52 -10.61
CA ASP A 57 14.30 -0.03 -9.33
C ASP A 57 15.84 -0.05 -9.31
N LYS A 58 16.45 -1.12 -9.84
CA LYS A 58 17.90 -1.22 -9.95
C LYS A 58 18.50 -0.24 -10.97
N PHE A 59 17.85 -0.08 -12.11
CA PHE A 59 18.21 0.94 -13.10
C PHE A 59 18.14 2.35 -12.50
N ALA A 60 17.08 2.66 -11.75
CA ALA A 60 16.90 3.95 -11.11
C ALA A 60 17.99 4.22 -10.06
N GLU A 61 18.39 3.21 -9.29
CA GLU A 61 19.52 3.31 -8.36
C GLU A 61 20.82 3.69 -9.08
N LEU A 62 21.16 2.97 -10.15
CA LEU A 62 22.37 3.21 -10.95
C LEU A 62 22.32 4.57 -11.66
N ALA A 63 21.18 4.92 -12.25
CA ALA A 63 20.97 6.20 -12.92
C ALA A 63 21.10 7.39 -11.95
N LYS A 64 20.57 7.26 -10.73
CA LYS A 64 20.75 8.26 -9.66
C LYS A 64 22.21 8.37 -9.24
N GLY A 65 22.93 7.24 -9.12
CA GLY A 65 24.37 7.23 -8.91
C GLY A 65 25.14 7.99 -10.00
N ALA A 66 24.65 7.93 -11.25
CA ALA A 66 25.15 8.70 -12.38
C ALA A 66 24.60 10.14 -12.48
N LYS A 67 23.92 10.64 -11.44
CA LYS A 67 23.29 11.98 -11.37
C LYS A 67 22.19 12.23 -12.42
N ALA A 68 21.38 11.21 -12.72
CA ALA A 68 20.15 11.39 -13.50
C ALA A 68 19.08 12.14 -12.69
N LYS A 69 18.30 13.00 -13.36
CA LYS A 69 17.17 13.71 -12.75
C LYS A 69 16.02 12.76 -12.44
N ASP A 70 15.43 12.83 -11.25
CA ASP A 70 14.31 11.98 -10.83
C ASP A 70 13.11 12.03 -11.81
N ALA A 71 12.79 13.23 -12.31
CA ALA A 71 11.70 13.42 -13.28
C ALA A 71 11.97 12.76 -14.64
N ALA A 72 13.23 12.49 -14.98
CA ALA A 72 13.64 11.90 -16.26
C ALA A 72 13.80 10.38 -16.20
N LEU A 73 13.87 9.76 -15.01
CA LEU A 73 14.14 8.32 -14.85
C LEU A 73 13.16 7.44 -15.62
N LYS A 74 11.86 7.74 -15.53
CA LYS A 74 10.82 6.97 -16.23
C LYS A 74 10.95 7.10 -17.75
N HIS A 75 11.28 8.30 -18.24
CA HIS A 75 11.49 8.53 -19.66
C HIS A 75 12.77 7.83 -20.16
N LEU A 76 13.87 7.91 -19.41
CA LEU A 76 15.11 7.21 -19.73
C LEU A 76 14.91 5.69 -19.80
N TRP A 77 14.13 5.12 -18.88
CA TRP A 77 13.76 3.72 -18.92
C TRP A 77 12.96 3.36 -20.18
N GLN A 78 12.00 4.19 -20.58
CA GLN A 78 11.21 3.97 -21.80
C GLN A 78 12.07 4.06 -23.07
N VAL A 79 12.97 5.04 -23.13
CA VAL A 79 13.87 5.26 -24.28
C VAL A 79 14.93 4.17 -24.40
N SER A 80 15.33 3.56 -23.28
CA SER A 80 16.33 2.50 -23.28
C SER A 80 15.90 1.24 -24.04
N GLY A 81 14.58 1.01 -24.14
CA GLY A 81 14.02 -0.19 -24.78
C GLY A 81 14.40 -1.50 -24.09
N TYR A 82 14.95 -1.44 -22.86
CA TYR A 82 15.39 -2.61 -22.13
C TYR A 82 14.23 -3.53 -21.76
N LYS A 83 14.42 -4.84 -21.96
CA LYS A 83 13.46 -5.89 -21.58
C LYS A 83 14.11 -6.85 -20.59
N ALA A 84 13.45 -7.09 -19.47
CA ALA A 84 13.93 -8.01 -18.46
C ALA A 84 13.67 -9.47 -18.89
N GLU A 85 14.70 -10.13 -19.43
CA GLU A 85 14.62 -11.55 -19.79
C GLU A 85 14.87 -12.48 -18.59
N ALA A 86 15.54 -11.99 -17.54
CA ALA A 86 15.86 -12.74 -16.32
C ALA A 86 15.16 -12.17 -15.10
N ASP A 87 14.92 -13.00 -14.08
CA ASP A 87 14.28 -12.57 -12.83
C ASP A 87 15.15 -11.61 -12.01
N GLU A 88 16.48 -11.77 -12.09
CA GLU A 88 17.45 -10.92 -11.40
C GLU A 88 18.00 -9.83 -12.34
N PRO A 89 18.15 -8.58 -11.86
CA PRO A 89 18.71 -7.49 -12.64
C PRO A 89 20.22 -7.66 -12.84
N ASP A 90 20.68 -7.62 -14.09
CA ASP A 90 22.11 -7.58 -14.41
C ASP A 90 22.64 -6.15 -14.25
N GLU A 91 23.28 -5.89 -13.11
CA GLU A 91 23.86 -4.59 -12.78
C GLU A 91 24.87 -4.09 -13.82
N LYS A 92 25.62 -5.00 -14.47
CA LYS A 92 26.64 -4.62 -15.46
C LYS A 92 25.99 -4.20 -16.76
N ALA A 93 24.96 -4.92 -17.20
CA ALA A 93 24.20 -4.55 -18.39
C ALA A 93 23.47 -3.22 -18.19
N LEU A 94 22.80 -3.06 -17.04
CA LEU A 94 22.12 -1.82 -16.68
C LEU A 94 23.09 -0.64 -16.54
N GLY A 95 24.29 -0.88 -15.96
CA GLY A 95 25.34 0.13 -15.87
C GLY A 95 25.79 0.65 -17.24
N LYS A 96 26.09 -0.25 -18.18
CA LYS A 96 26.43 0.13 -19.57
C LYS A 96 25.31 0.90 -20.24
N LEU A 97 24.07 0.46 -20.03
CA LEU A 97 22.88 1.12 -20.58
C LEU A 97 22.71 2.54 -20.03
N VAL A 98 22.96 2.77 -18.73
CA VAL A 98 22.97 4.12 -18.15
C VAL A 98 24.08 4.99 -18.75
N GLU A 99 25.28 4.44 -18.97
CA GLU A 99 26.39 5.18 -19.62
C GLU A 99 26.07 5.59 -21.06
N ASP A 100 25.41 4.72 -21.83
CA ASP A 100 25.00 5.03 -23.20
C ASP A 100 23.82 6.01 -23.25
N LEU A 101 22.90 5.93 -22.29
CA LEU A 101 21.86 6.94 -22.08
C LEU A 101 22.43 8.29 -21.69
N ARG A 102 23.52 8.32 -20.92
CA ARG A 102 24.20 9.57 -20.58
C ARG A 102 24.77 10.27 -21.82
N LYS A 103 25.30 9.51 -22.77
CA LYS A 103 25.82 10.07 -24.04
C LYS A 103 24.70 10.56 -24.97
N SER A 104 23.56 9.88 -24.98
CA SER A 104 22.46 10.16 -25.92
C SER A 104 21.39 11.13 -25.38
N ALA A 105 21.21 11.18 -24.06
CA ALA A 105 20.18 11.96 -23.38
C ALA A 105 20.77 12.89 -22.30
N ASP A 106 21.80 13.66 -22.66
CA ASP A 106 22.53 14.55 -21.73
C ASP A 106 21.60 15.51 -20.95
N TYR A 107 20.49 15.95 -21.57
CA TYR A 107 19.47 16.79 -20.92
C TYR A 107 18.84 16.17 -19.66
N ALA A 108 18.83 14.83 -19.57
CA ALA A 108 18.26 14.07 -18.46
C ALA A 108 19.23 13.91 -17.28
N PHE A 109 20.51 14.21 -17.48
CA PHE A 109 21.55 14.15 -16.46
C PHE A 109 21.91 15.56 -15.98
N GLU A 110 22.40 15.66 -14.75
CA GLU A 110 22.94 16.91 -14.27
C GLU A 110 24.35 17.13 -14.85
N PRO A 111 24.64 18.33 -15.39
CA PRO A 111 25.99 18.65 -15.83
C PRO A 111 26.92 18.51 -14.63
N SER A 112 28.06 17.86 -14.85
CA SER A 112 29.01 17.45 -13.82
C SER A 112 29.67 18.62 -13.05
N ASP A 113 29.25 19.86 -13.28
CA ASP A 113 29.88 21.08 -12.78
C ASP A 113 29.43 21.49 -11.37
N ASN A 114 28.49 20.78 -10.75
CA ASN A 114 28.16 20.98 -9.33
C ASN A 114 28.74 19.87 -8.46
N ALA A 115 30.07 19.87 -8.32
CA ALA A 115 30.61 19.60 -7.00
C ALA A 115 30.23 20.78 -6.10
N ASP A 116 29.69 20.51 -4.91
CA ASP A 116 29.67 21.43 -3.75
C ASP A 116 28.40 22.23 -3.36
N PHE A 117 27.22 22.03 -3.97
CA PHE A 117 25.98 22.73 -3.51
C PHE A 117 25.00 21.90 -2.67
N GLY A 118 25.22 20.59 -2.49
CA GLY A 118 24.27 19.69 -1.83
C GLY A 118 24.34 19.62 -0.29
N MET A 119 25.45 20.03 0.33
CA MET A 119 25.67 19.85 1.78
C MET A 119 25.22 21.03 2.66
N ARG A 120 24.71 22.13 2.10
CA ARG A 120 24.34 23.34 2.89
C ARG A 120 22.85 23.50 3.23
N ASN A 121 21.97 22.61 2.78
CA ASN A 121 20.51 22.76 3.00
C ASN A 121 19.94 21.92 4.16
N ALA A 122 20.76 21.14 4.87
CA ALA A 122 20.31 20.42 6.07
C ALA A 122 20.53 21.18 7.39
N GLU A 123 21.43 22.17 7.42
CA GLU A 123 21.88 22.79 8.68
C GLU A 123 21.32 24.22 8.93
N SER A 124 20.72 24.86 7.93
CA SER A 124 20.19 26.23 8.04
C SER A 124 18.75 26.33 8.55
N LYS A 125 18.04 25.22 8.77
CA LYS A 125 16.66 25.23 9.29
C LYS A 125 16.52 25.18 10.81
N ILE A 126 17.61 24.99 11.56
CA ILE A 126 17.55 24.92 13.03
C ILE A 126 17.87 26.27 13.70
N GLN A 127 18.61 27.18 13.04
CA GLN A 127 19.08 28.41 13.70
C GLN A 127 18.17 29.65 13.56
N ASN A 128 17.13 29.62 12.73
CA ASN A 128 16.31 30.84 12.47
C ASN A 128 14.98 30.89 13.23
N ARG A 129 14.90 30.27 14.42
CA ARG A 129 13.71 30.32 15.30
C ARG A 129 13.95 30.99 16.67
N GLN A 130 15.11 31.59 16.91
CA GLN A 130 15.49 32.07 18.26
C GLN A 130 15.53 33.58 18.47
N SER A 131 15.17 34.46 17.53
CA SER A 131 15.39 35.91 17.73
C SER A 131 14.22 36.84 17.38
N SER A 132 13.01 36.55 17.84
CA SER A 132 11.91 37.53 17.72
C SER A 132 10.89 37.44 18.85
N ARG A 133 11.35 37.60 20.10
CA ARG A 133 10.41 37.85 21.21
C ARG A 133 11.02 38.59 22.41
N THR A 134 11.39 39.87 22.24
CA THR A 134 11.33 40.90 23.30
C THR A 134 11.57 42.28 22.69
N LYS A 135 10.52 43.09 22.46
CA LYS A 135 10.73 44.55 22.42
C LYS A 135 9.54 45.44 22.80
N TYR A 136 8.30 44.96 22.90
CA TYR A 136 7.22 45.81 23.43
C TYR A 136 6.36 45.03 24.42
N GLY A 137 6.40 45.50 25.66
CA GLY A 137 5.59 44.99 26.75
C GLY A 137 4.11 45.25 26.51
N LEU A 138 3.32 44.26 26.90
CA LEU A 138 1.93 44.47 27.27
C LEU A 138 1.66 43.48 28.40
N GLU A 139 1.74 43.99 29.63
CA GLU A 139 1.13 43.35 30.78
C GLU A 139 -0.38 43.36 30.56
N THR A 140 -0.96 42.20 30.31
CA THR A 140 -2.41 42.00 30.46
C THR A 140 -2.63 40.66 31.13
N GLY A 141 -2.94 40.75 32.43
CA GLY A 141 -3.99 40.02 33.14
C GLY A 141 -4.21 38.54 32.84
N ALA A 142 -4.14 37.74 33.90
CA ALA A 142 -4.80 36.45 34.00
C ALA A 142 -6.28 36.56 33.59
N ALA A 143 -6.65 35.83 32.54
CA ALA A 143 -8.02 35.52 32.12
C ALA A 143 -8.00 34.17 31.36
N PRO A 144 -9.09 33.39 31.42
CA PRO A 144 -9.07 31.93 31.40
C PRO A 144 -8.78 31.31 30.02
N GLU A 145 -8.31 30.06 30.07
CA GLU A 145 -7.92 29.21 28.95
C GLU A 145 -8.94 29.22 27.79
N PRO A 146 -8.50 29.46 26.53
CA PRO A 146 -9.31 29.13 25.37
C PRO A 146 -9.33 27.61 25.17
N ALA A 147 -10.52 27.03 25.30
CA ALA A 147 -10.81 25.66 24.96
C ALA A 147 -10.44 25.37 23.49
N GLY A 148 -9.53 24.42 23.25
CA GLY A 148 -9.41 23.80 21.94
C GLY A 148 -8.01 23.35 21.58
N GLY A 149 -7.83 22.03 21.48
CA GLY A 149 -6.82 21.45 20.60
C GLY A 149 -5.69 20.65 21.24
N GLY A 150 -5.86 20.19 22.49
CA GLY A 150 -4.98 19.16 23.05
C GLY A 150 -5.18 17.83 22.32
N ARG A 151 -4.23 17.49 21.44
CA ARG A 151 -4.03 16.13 20.91
C ARG A 151 -3.62 15.22 22.07
N SER A 152 -4.62 14.73 22.80
CA SER A 152 -4.41 13.78 23.88
C SER A 152 -4.11 12.40 23.31
N THR A 153 -2.88 11.95 23.53
CA THR A 153 -2.41 10.56 23.38
C THR A 153 -3.18 9.56 24.25
N GLU A 154 -4.09 10.05 25.11
CA GLU A 154 -4.93 9.25 25.99
C GLU A 154 -6.30 8.87 25.39
N ARG A 155 -6.74 9.51 24.28
CA ARG A 155 -8.05 9.22 23.67
C ARG A 155 -8.14 7.89 22.89
N ASN A 156 -7.01 7.20 22.71
CA ASN A 156 -6.95 5.91 22.00
C ASN A 156 -6.82 4.68 22.93
N LYS A 157 -7.13 4.82 24.23
CA LYS A 157 -7.14 3.70 25.19
C LYS A 157 -8.52 3.02 25.33
N GLY A 158 -9.31 2.96 24.25
CA GLY A 158 -10.47 2.07 24.17
C GLY A 158 -11.61 2.33 25.16
N GLY A 159 -11.65 3.52 25.79
CA GLY A 159 -12.69 3.87 26.76
C GLY A 159 -13.97 4.45 26.16
N ASP A 160 -13.88 5.15 25.02
CA ASP A 160 -14.99 5.88 24.41
C ASP A 160 -15.25 5.42 22.96
N GLY A 161 -15.97 4.30 22.81
CA GLY A 161 -16.71 4.00 21.58
C GLY A 161 -15.91 3.52 20.35
N THR A 162 -14.59 3.43 20.41
CA THR A 162 -13.79 2.74 19.39
C THR A 162 -13.80 1.24 19.65
N ILE A 163 -14.49 0.47 18.80
CA ILE A 163 -14.64 -0.99 18.92
C ILE A 163 -13.30 -1.74 18.74
N VAL A 164 -12.29 -1.09 18.18
CA VAL A 164 -11.00 -1.73 17.86
C VAL A 164 -9.85 -0.95 18.48
N THR A 165 -9.16 -1.57 19.44
CA THR A 165 -7.98 -1.02 20.11
C THR A 165 -6.76 -1.00 19.18
N ALA A 166 -5.74 -0.23 19.54
CA ALA A 166 -4.48 -0.19 18.77
C ALA A 166 -3.80 -1.57 18.69
N GLU A 167 -3.94 -2.39 19.73
CA GLU A 167 -3.41 -3.75 19.80
C GLU A 167 -4.09 -4.68 18.78
N MET A 168 -5.42 -4.57 18.63
CA MET A 168 -6.18 -5.37 17.65
C MET A 168 -5.85 -5.02 16.19
N ARG A 169 -5.44 -3.78 15.90
CA ARG A 169 -4.96 -3.40 14.56
C ARG A 169 -3.55 -3.93 14.26
N ALA A 170 -2.75 -4.19 15.29
CA ALA A 170 -1.40 -4.70 15.15
C ALA A 170 -1.36 -6.23 14.96
N ASP A 171 -2.46 -6.94 15.24
CA ASP A 171 -2.58 -8.38 15.00
C ASP A 171 -3.07 -8.68 13.57
N PRO A 172 -2.25 -9.31 12.71
CA PRO A 172 -2.65 -9.67 11.35
C PRO A 172 -3.83 -10.64 11.31
N ARG A 173 -3.96 -11.54 12.30
CA ARG A 173 -5.06 -12.52 12.33
C ARG A 173 -6.39 -11.85 12.62
N PHE A 174 -6.40 -10.82 13.47
CA PHE A 174 -7.62 -10.06 13.77
C PHE A 174 -8.15 -9.32 12.53
N MET A 175 -7.25 -8.74 11.73
CA MET A 175 -7.60 -7.98 10.51
C MET A 175 -8.02 -8.85 9.33
N LEU A 176 -7.61 -10.12 9.29
CA LEU A 176 -7.89 -11.07 8.21
C LEU A 176 -9.15 -11.92 8.45
N ASP A 177 -9.72 -11.89 9.65
CA ASP A 177 -10.98 -12.58 9.96
C ASP A 177 -12.17 -11.86 9.28
N PRO A 178 -12.95 -12.54 8.41
CA PRO A 178 -14.10 -11.96 7.71
C PRO A 178 -15.10 -11.27 8.64
N ARG A 179 -15.32 -11.82 9.84
CA ARG A 179 -16.30 -11.27 10.81
C ARG A 179 -15.83 -9.93 11.39
N ASN A 180 -14.53 -9.78 11.61
CA ASN A 180 -13.96 -8.54 12.14
C ASN A 180 -13.90 -7.44 11.07
N ARG A 181 -13.73 -7.83 9.81
CA ARG A 181 -13.77 -6.89 8.67
C ARG A 181 -15.13 -6.22 8.53
N GLU A 182 -16.22 -6.94 8.76
CA GLU A 182 -17.59 -6.38 8.76
C GLU A 182 -17.80 -5.40 9.92
N ILE A 183 -17.31 -5.71 11.12
CA ILE A 183 -17.38 -4.84 12.29
C ILE A 183 -16.58 -3.54 12.05
N ILE A 184 -15.37 -3.65 11.49
CA ILE A 184 -14.53 -2.48 11.19
C ILE A 184 -15.18 -1.61 10.10
N THR A 185 -15.71 -2.20 9.03
CA THR A 185 -16.33 -1.43 7.95
C THR A 185 -17.63 -0.76 8.39
N ALA A 186 -18.46 -1.42 9.21
CA ALA A 186 -19.65 -0.83 9.83
C ALA A 186 -19.28 0.35 10.74
N ALA A 187 -18.29 0.17 11.62
CA ALA A 187 -17.83 1.24 12.52
C ALA A 187 -17.18 2.42 11.79
N ALA A 188 -16.50 2.19 10.66
CA ALA A 188 -15.97 3.25 9.80
C ALA A 188 -17.08 4.05 9.13
N LYS A 189 -18.15 3.38 8.67
CA LYS A 189 -19.31 4.03 8.07
C LYS A 189 -20.08 4.90 9.07
N GLU A 190 -20.10 4.50 10.34
CA GLU A 190 -20.71 5.26 11.44
C GLU A 190 -19.82 6.41 11.98
N GLY A 191 -18.63 6.63 11.41
CA GLY A 191 -17.74 7.72 11.83
C GLY A 191 -17.15 7.51 13.23
N ARG A 192 -17.13 6.26 13.73
CA ARG A 192 -16.59 5.89 15.04
C ARG A 192 -15.07 5.71 15.07
N PHE A 193 -14.41 5.84 13.92
CA PHE A 193 -12.97 6.03 13.85
C PHE A 193 -12.68 7.52 13.57
N ARG A 194 -12.10 8.21 14.55
CA ARG A 194 -11.52 9.55 14.38
C ARG A 194 -10.04 9.52 14.75
#